data_AF-A0A2S8NWU1-F1
#
_entry.id   AF-A0A2S8NWU1-F1
#
_cell.length_a   1.000
_cell.length_b   1.000
_cell.length_c   1.000
_cell.angle_alpha   90.00
_cell.angle_beta   90.00
_cell.angle_gamma   90.00
#
_symmetry.space_group_name_H-M   'P 1'
#
loop_
_entity.id
_entity.type
_entity.pdbx_description
1 polymer ?
#
loop_
_entity_poly.entity_id
_entity_poly.type
_entity_poly.pdbx_seq_one_letter_code
_entity_poly.pdbx_strand_id
1 'polypeptide(L)'
;MDIRECLPRDKHDFEAVRKLSEFSDVELKVIIPELMDWLQDGNWPVSRSVEDLLMRFGEDLIPHIRNVFETKDSTWKYLVLTGSISKLPS
;
A
#
# COMPACT_ATOMS: atom_id res chain seq x y z
N MET A 1 -17.76 11.43 1.69
CA MET A 1 -17.33 10.55 0.60
C MET A 1 -16.64 9.36 1.24
N ASP A 2 -16.96 8.14 0.84
CA ASP A 2 -16.17 6.98 1.29
C ASP A 2 -14.90 6.92 0.43
N ILE A 3 -13.74 7.15 1.05
CA ILE A 3 -12.46 7.15 0.35
C ILE A 3 -12.12 5.77 -0.25
N ARG A 4 -12.78 4.69 0.20
CA ARG A 4 -12.67 3.36 -0.41
C ARG A 4 -13.17 3.31 -1.84
N GLU A 5 -14.11 4.19 -2.21
CA GLU A 5 -14.59 4.30 -3.60
C GLU A 5 -13.50 4.82 -4.56
N CYS A 6 -12.41 5.37 -4.02
CA CYS A 6 -11.25 5.85 -4.75
C CYS A 6 -10.12 4.81 -4.85
N LEU A 7 -10.29 3.60 -4.30
CA LEU A 7 -9.30 2.52 -4.47
C LEU A 7 -9.15 2.15 -5.96
N PRO A 8 -7.96 1.68 -6.38
CA PRO A 8 -7.77 1.16 -7.72
C PRO A 8 -8.77 0.03 -8.01
N ARG A 9 -9.30 0.00 -9.23
CA ARG A 9 -10.27 -1.03 -9.65
C ARG A 9 -9.63 -2.19 -10.38
N ASP A 10 -8.45 -1.96 -10.95
CA ASP A 10 -7.65 -2.97 -11.63
C ASP A 10 -6.15 -2.64 -11.57
N LYS A 11 -5.34 -3.60 -12.01
CA LYS A 11 -3.87 -3.54 -11.94
C LYS A 11 -3.20 -2.44 -12.79
N HIS A 12 -3.94 -1.72 -13.62
CA HIS A 12 -3.48 -0.57 -14.42
C HIS A 12 -4.18 0.74 -14.04
N ASP A 13 -4.98 0.77 -12.98
CA ASP A 13 -5.72 1.96 -12.54
C ASP A 13 -4.82 2.97 -11.81
N PHE A 14 -3.87 3.54 -12.56
CA PHE A 14 -2.96 4.58 -12.08
C PHE A 14 -3.69 5.88 -11.73
N GLU A 15 -4.83 6.14 -12.36
CA GLU A 15 -5.61 7.34 -12.12
C GLU A 15 -6.24 7.33 -10.72
N ALA A 16 -6.69 6.17 -10.23
CA ALA A 16 -7.13 6.02 -8.85
C ALA A 16 -5.99 6.31 -7.86
N VAL A 17 -4.80 5.74 -8.07
CA VAL A 17 -3.63 6.00 -7.22
C VAL A 17 -3.23 7.49 -7.23
N ARG A 18 -3.29 8.14 -8.41
CA ARG A 18 -3.03 9.57 -8.55
C ARG A 18 -4.03 10.40 -7.74
N LYS A 19 -5.32 10.10 -7.82
CA LYS A 19 -6.36 10.77 -7.01
C LYS A 19 -6.14 10.54 -5.52
N LEU A 20 -5.82 9.32 -5.10
CA LEU A 20 -5.52 9.00 -3.72
C LEU A 20 -4.34 9.81 -3.17
N SER A 21 -3.34 10.10 -4.02
CA SER A 21 -2.19 10.92 -3.61
C SER A 21 -2.55 12.36 -3.23
N GLU A 22 -3.70 12.87 -3.68
CA GLU A 22 -4.19 14.23 -3.40
C GLU A 22 -4.85 14.35 -2.01
N PHE A 23 -5.20 13.24 -1.36
CA PHE A 23 -5.80 13.24 -0.03
C PHE A 23 -4.76 13.48 1.08
N SER A 24 -5.24 13.97 2.22
CA SER A 24 -4.41 14.11 3.41
C SER A 24 -4.05 12.75 4.01
N ASP A 25 -2.95 12.69 4.75
CA ASP A 25 -2.54 11.46 5.43
C ASP A 25 -3.59 10.97 6.44
N VAL A 26 -4.32 11.89 7.08
CA VAL A 26 -5.41 11.56 8.01
C VAL A 26 -6.54 10.82 7.31
N GLU A 27 -6.92 11.25 6.11
CA GLU A 27 -7.97 10.61 5.32
C GLU A 27 -7.52 9.26 4.79
N LEU A 28 -6.28 9.13 4.32
CA LEU A 28 -5.75 7.90 3.76
C LEU A 28 -5.48 6.82 4.81
N LYS A 29 -5.17 7.19 6.06
CA LYS A 29 -4.88 6.23 7.14
C LYS A 29 -5.98 5.18 7.32
N VAL A 30 -7.24 5.54 7.06
CA VAL A 30 -8.38 4.63 7.24
C VAL A 30 -8.48 3.54 6.17
N ILE A 31 -7.67 3.62 5.10
CA ILE A 31 -7.62 2.64 4.00
C ILE A 31 -6.23 2.03 3.77
N ILE A 32 -5.29 2.22 4.70
CA ILE A 32 -3.97 1.59 4.62
C ILE A 32 -4.08 0.06 4.44
N PRO A 33 -4.93 -0.69 5.17
CA PRO A 33 -5.06 -2.13 4.96
C PRO A 33 -5.38 -2.50 3.51
N GLU A 34 -6.34 -1.81 2.89
CA GLU A 34 -6.76 -2.04 1.51
C GLU A 34 -5.69 -1.64 0.50
N LEU A 35 -4.89 -0.60 0.80
CA LEU A 35 -3.74 -0.24 -0.03
C LEU A 35 -2.61 -1.29 0.07
N MET A 36 -2.41 -1.89 1.24
CA MET A 36 -1.41 -2.95 1.42
C MET A 36 -1.72 -4.19 0.55
N ASP A 37 -3.00 -4.49 0.28
CA ASP A 37 -3.42 -5.61 -0.58
C ASP A 37 -2.87 -5.48 -2.01
N TRP A 38 -2.64 -4.25 -2.50
CA TRP A 38 -2.03 -4.00 -3.82
C TRP A 38 -0.54 -4.34 -3.88
N LEU A 39 0.06 -4.73 -2.75
CA LEU A 39 1.44 -5.23 -2.68
C LEU A 39 1.52 -6.77 -2.70
N GLN A 40 0.39 -7.47 -2.80
CA GLN A 40 0.36 -8.94 -2.88
C GLN A 40 1.01 -9.49 -4.16
N ASP A 41 0.90 -8.75 -5.28
CA ASP A 41 1.49 -9.11 -6.56
C ASP A 41 2.29 -7.94 -7.15
N GLY A 42 3.61 -8.01 -7.03
CA GLY A 42 4.53 -7.02 -7.58
C GLY A 42 4.56 -6.97 -9.11
N ASN A 43 3.89 -7.90 -9.81
CA ASN A 43 3.72 -7.81 -11.26
C ASN A 43 2.58 -6.86 -11.66
N TRP A 44 1.74 -6.42 -10.72
CA TRP A 44 0.72 -5.41 -11.01
C TRP A 44 1.39 -4.07 -11.29
N PRO A 45 1.16 -3.46 -12.47
CA PRO A 45 1.80 -2.19 -12.81
C PRO A 45 1.59 -1.07 -11.77
N VAL A 46 0.42 -1.03 -11.13
CA VAL A 46 0.12 -0.05 -10.07
C VAL A 46 0.77 -0.34 -8.72
N SER A 47 1.27 -1.57 -8.47
CA SER A 47 1.76 -1.99 -7.15
C SER A 47 2.86 -1.06 -6.62
N ARG A 48 3.81 -0.68 -7.48
CA ARG A 48 4.87 0.28 -7.13
C ARG A 48 4.33 1.67 -6.79
N SER A 49 3.34 2.17 -7.53
CA SER A 49 2.74 3.47 -7.25
C SER A 49 1.98 3.47 -5.92
N VAL A 50 1.33 2.35 -5.58
CA VAL A 50 0.69 2.18 -4.26
C VAL A 50 1.74 2.07 -3.15
N GLU A 51 2.83 1.37 -3.39
CA GLU A 51 3.95 1.30 -2.44
C GLU A 51 4.52 2.69 -2.12
N ASP A 52 4.78 3.49 -3.16
CA ASP A 52 5.29 4.86 -3.01
C ASP A 52 4.30 5.75 -2.25
N LEU A 53 2.99 5.58 -2.47
CA LEU A 53 1.95 6.26 -1.70
C LEU A 53 1.97 5.84 -0.22
N LEU A 54 2.13 4.55 0.06
CA LEU A 54 2.21 4.02 1.43
C LEU A 54 3.43 4.55 2.19
N MET A 55 4.55 4.82 1.52
CA MET A 55 5.77 5.31 2.19
C MET A 55 5.58 6.66 2.90
N ARG A 56 4.52 7.42 2.59
CA ARG A 56 4.14 8.64 3.34
C ARG A 56 3.92 8.39 4.83
N PHE A 57 3.49 7.19 5.20
CA PHE A 57 3.07 6.87 6.57
C PHE A 57 4.21 6.41 7.48
N GLY A 58 5.40 6.13 6.95
CA GLY A 58 6.58 5.77 7.75
C GLY A 58 6.27 4.69 8.80
N GLU A 59 6.54 5.00 10.08
CA GLU A 59 6.30 4.09 11.22
C GLU A 59 4.83 3.70 11.42
N ASP A 60 3.88 4.51 10.95
CA ASP A 60 2.45 4.16 11.04
C ASP A 60 2.11 2.91 10.21
N LEU A 61 2.99 2.48 9.29
CA LEU A 61 2.84 1.20 8.57
C LEU A 61 3.17 -0.03 9.42
N ILE A 62 3.89 0.10 10.55
CA ILE A 62 4.39 -1.05 11.32
C ILE A 62 3.27 -2.04 11.72
N PRO A 63 2.11 -1.60 12.23
CA PRO A 63 1.01 -2.53 12.55
C PRO A 63 0.48 -3.26 11.30
N HIS A 64 0.41 -2.57 10.16
CA HIS A 64 -0.08 -3.15 8.91
C HIS A 64 0.91 -4.13 8.30
N ILE A 65 2.21 -3.82 8.36
CA ILE A 65 3.30 -4.73 8.01
C ILE A 65 3.21 -5.98 8.88
N ARG A 66 3.05 -5.84 10.21
CA ARG A 66 2.90 -7.02 11.10
C ARG A 66 1.74 -7.90 10.68
N ASN A 67 0.58 -7.31 10.33
CA ASN A 67 -0.57 -8.07 9.84
C ASN A 67 -0.24 -8.87 8.57
N VAL A 68 0.51 -8.32 7.62
CA VAL A 68 0.99 -9.06 6.43
C VAL A 68 1.83 -10.28 6.84
N PHE A 69 2.69 -10.15 7.83
CA PHE A 69 3.55 -11.24 8.30
C PHE A 69 2.80 -12.33 9.07
N GLU A 70 1.61 -12.04 9.58
CA GLU A 70 0.71 -13.01 10.20
C GLU A 70 -0.09 -13.83 9.16
N THR A 71 -0.17 -13.38 7.91
CA THR A 71 -0.84 -14.12 6.82
C THR A 71 -0.06 -15.39 6.43
N LYS A 72 -0.64 -16.21 5.53
CA LYS A 72 0.08 -17.34 4.90
C LYS A 72 0.68 -16.97 3.54
N ASP A 73 0.56 -15.72 3.11
CA ASP A 73 1.03 -15.28 1.80
C ASP A 73 2.54 -14.99 1.84
N SER A 74 3.34 -15.95 1.39
CA SER A 74 4.80 -15.81 1.33
C SER A 74 5.25 -14.76 0.32
N THR A 75 4.50 -14.58 -0.77
CA THR A 75 4.84 -13.63 -1.84
C THR A 75 4.65 -12.20 -1.33
N TRP A 76 3.51 -11.93 -0.69
CA TRP A 76 3.24 -10.62 -0.10
C TRP A 76 4.27 -10.25 0.98
N LYS A 77 4.62 -11.20 1.87
CA LYS A 77 5.69 -11.02 2.86
C LYS A 77 7.03 -10.67 2.23
N TYR A 78 7.41 -11.41 1.19
CA TYR A 78 8.66 -11.17 0.46
C TYR A 78 8.67 -9.76 -0.16
N LEU A 79 7.60 -9.36 -0.82
CA LEU A 79 7.50 -8.05 -1.47
C LEU A 79 7.54 -6.90 -0.46
N VAL A 80 6.85 -7.02 0.68
CA VAL A 80 6.91 -6.03 1.76
C VAL A 80 8.31 -5.94 2.37
N LEU A 81 9.02 -7.06 2.53
CA LEU A 81 10.42 -7.08 2.98
C LEU A 81 11.35 -6.36 2.01
N THR A 82 11.29 -6.70 0.72
CA THR A 82 12.25 -6.19 -0.26
C THR A 82 11.93 -4.81 -0.78
N GLY A 83 10.64 -4.44 -0.81
CA GLY A 83 10.17 -3.13 -1.25
C GLY A 83 10.10 -2.13 -0.10
N SER A 84 9.15 -2.33 0.81
CA SER A 84 8.79 -1.32 1.81
C SER A 84 9.82 -1.21 2.93
N ILE A 85 10.24 -2.34 3.51
CA ILE A 85 11.17 -2.33 4.66
C ILE A 85 12.58 -1.87 4.25
N SER A 86 13.02 -2.16 3.02
CA SER A 86 14.33 -1.72 2.53
C SER A 86 14.44 -0.20 2.32
N LYS A 87 13.30 0.51 2.28
CA LYS A 87 13.20 1.95 2.05
C LYS A 87 12.96 2.76 3.34
N LEU A 88 12.64 2.10 4.46
CA LEU A 88 12.45 2.80 5.74
C LEU A 88 13.80 3.30 6.28
N PRO A 89 13.87 4.52 6.85
CA PRO A 89 15.10 5.02 7.45
C PRO A 89 15.52 4.14 8.64
N SER A 90 16.83 3.90 8.76
CA SER A 90 17.50 3.12 9.81
C SER A 90 17.69 3.89 11.11
#